data_AF-A0A096XTH0-F1
#
_entry.id   AF-A0A096XTH0-F1
#
_cell.length_a   1.000
_cell.length_b   1.000
_cell.length_c   1.000
_cell.angle_alpha   90.00
_cell.angle_beta   90.00
_cell.angle_gamma   90.00
#
_symmetry.space_group_name_H-M   'P 1'
#
loop_
_entity.id
_entity.type
_entity.pdbx_description
1 polymer ?
#
loop_
_entity_poly.entity_id
_entity_poly.type
_entity_poly.pdbx_seq_one_letter_code
_entity_poly.pdbx_strand_id
1 'polypeptide(L)'
;VAVVDMSTDAEYFAYQMKFDTVHGRPKYTVEVAKSSPEVKKPDVLVVNGHRILCVKAQRNPADLPWGKLGVEYVIESTGLFTNKVKAEGHVKGGAKKVVISAPASGGAKTIVMGVNHHEYDPATHHVVSNASCTTNCMAPVVHVLTKENFGIETGLMTTIHSYTAT
;
A
#
# COMPACT_ATOMS: atom_id res chain seq x y z
N VAL A 1 -0.98 5.74 12.18
CA VAL A 1 -2.39 5.92 12.60
C VAL A 1 -3.08 4.57 12.75
N ALA A 2 -3.35 3.84 11.66
CA ALA A 2 -4.07 2.58 11.71
C ALA A 2 -3.63 1.62 10.59
N VAL A 3 -3.91 0.33 10.77
CA VAL A 3 -3.86 -0.72 9.75
C VAL A 3 -5.23 -1.41 9.69
N VAL A 4 -5.55 -2.02 8.54
CA VAL A 4 -6.85 -2.66 8.31
C VAL A 4 -6.64 -4.03 7.70
N ASP A 5 -7.29 -5.04 8.27
CA ASP A 5 -7.40 -6.37 7.69
C ASP A 5 -8.72 -7.05 8.12
N MET A 6 -8.93 -8.29 7.70
CA MET A 6 -10.08 -9.14 7.98
C MET A 6 -10.37 -9.29 9.47
N SER A 7 -9.35 -9.24 10.34
CA SER A 7 -9.49 -9.27 11.79
C SER A 7 -8.93 -8.01 12.43
N THR A 8 -9.22 -7.79 13.71
CA THR A 8 -8.59 -6.72 14.51
C THR A 8 -7.70 -7.30 15.61
N ASP A 9 -7.27 -8.56 15.46
CA ASP A 9 -6.48 -9.26 16.47
C ASP A 9 -5.02 -8.80 16.39
N ALA A 10 -4.65 -7.84 17.24
CA ALA A 10 -3.30 -7.27 17.21
C ALA A 10 -2.23 -8.29 17.62
N GLU A 11 -2.57 -9.34 18.39
CA GLU A 11 -1.63 -10.40 18.74
C GLU A 11 -1.22 -11.19 17.50
N TYR A 12 -2.19 -11.48 16.63
CA TYR A 12 -1.91 -12.17 15.37
C TYR A 12 -1.08 -11.30 14.42
N PHE A 13 -1.39 -10.01 14.30
CA PHE A 13 -0.56 -9.10 13.50
C PHE A 13 0.85 -8.94 14.07
N ALA A 14 1.00 -8.86 15.39
CA ALA A 14 2.32 -8.82 16.02
C ALA A 14 3.11 -10.10 15.75
N TYR A 15 2.47 -11.26 15.73
CA TYR A 15 3.09 -12.52 15.31
C TYR A 15 3.59 -12.45 13.85
N GLN A 16 2.73 -12.05 12.91
CA GLN A 16 3.09 -11.90 11.49
C GLN A 16 4.27 -10.94 11.29
N MET A 17 4.30 -9.81 12.02
CA MET A 17 5.40 -8.85 11.94
C MET A 17 6.71 -9.34 12.56
N LYS A 18 6.66 -10.28 13.52
CA LYS A 18 7.85 -10.82 14.22
C LYS A 18 8.53 -11.95 13.48
N PHE A 19 7.79 -12.70 12.67
CA PHE A 19 8.26 -13.93 12.07
C PHE A 19 7.93 -13.96 10.58
N ASP A 20 8.94 -13.66 9.77
CA ASP A 20 8.87 -13.79 8.32
C ASP A 20 9.78 -14.94 7.84
N THR A 21 9.23 -15.84 7.04
CA THR A 21 9.93 -17.03 6.54
C THR A 21 11.09 -16.67 5.59
N VAL A 22 10.95 -15.59 4.81
CA VAL A 22 11.91 -15.19 3.78
C VAL A 22 12.83 -14.08 4.29
N HIS A 23 12.27 -13.08 4.97
CA HIS A 23 12.98 -11.88 5.40
C HIS A 23 13.51 -11.96 6.84
N GLY A 24 13.17 -13.03 7.58
CA GLY A 24 13.68 -13.28 8.93
C GLY A 24 12.97 -12.49 10.02
N ARG A 25 13.71 -12.13 11.08
CA ARG A 25 13.16 -11.41 12.24
C ARG A 25 13.37 -9.90 12.12
N PRO A 26 12.40 -9.08 12.56
CA PRO A 26 12.56 -7.63 12.51
C PRO A 26 13.62 -7.14 13.49
N LYS A 27 14.20 -5.97 13.19
CA LYS A 27 15.13 -5.25 14.07
C LYS A 27 14.43 -4.27 15.03
N TYR A 28 13.10 -4.22 15.00
CA TYR A 28 12.26 -3.33 15.82
C TYR A 28 11.46 -4.14 16.83
N THR A 29 11.02 -3.49 17.91
CA THR A 29 10.11 -4.11 18.87
C THR A 29 8.69 -4.08 18.34
N VAL A 30 7.94 -5.14 18.62
CA VAL A 30 6.50 -5.23 18.31
C VAL A 30 5.78 -5.74 19.55
N GLU A 31 4.92 -4.90 20.09
CA GLU A 31 4.08 -5.17 21.25
C GLU A 31 2.62 -4.92 20.88
N VAL A 32 1.71 -5.26 21.80
CA VAL A 32 0.28 -5.05 21.61
C VAL A 32 -0.32 -4.36 22.82
N ALA A 33 -1.35 -3.58 22.58
CA ALA A 33 -2.12 -2.90 23.62
C ALA A 33 -3.61 -2.90 23.27
N LYS A 34 -4.42 -2.52 24.25
CA LYS A 34 -5.83 -2.21 24.05
C LYS A 34 -6.00 -0.72 23.78
N SER A 35 -6.96 -0.38 22.94
CA SER A 35 -7.40 1.00 22.69
C SER A 35 -8.22 1.55 23.87
N SER A 36 -8.99 0.68 24.55
CA SER A 36 -9.75 1.00 25.77
C SER A 36 -9.84 -0.23 26.70
N PRO A 37 -10.21 -0.07 27.98
CA PRO A 37 -10.38 -1.21 28.89
C PRO A 37 -11.50 -2.19 28.46
N GLU A 38 -12.46 -1.72 27.67
CA GLU A 38 -13.67 -2.46 27.29
C GLU A 38 -13.44 -3.46 26.15
N VAL A 39 -12.40 -3.28 25.33
CA VAL A 39 -12.11 -4.22 24.24
C VAL A 39 -11.61 -5.56 24.79
N LYS A 40 -12.16 -6.65 24.25
CA LYS A 40 -11.88 -8.01 24.74
C LYS A 40 -10.41 -8.41 24.50
N LYS A 41 -9.93 -8.19 23.28
CA LYS A 41 -8.56 -8.50 22.82
C LYS A 41 -7.80 -7.23 22.48
N PRO A 42 -6.45 -7.25 22.52
CA PRO A 42 -5.61 -6.17 21.99
C PRO A 42 -5.96 -5.85 20.53
N ASP A 43 -6.16 -4.56 20.26
CA ASP A 43 -6.54 -3.99 18.96
C ASP A 43 -5.58 -2.86 18.55
N VAL A 44 -4.45 -2.72 19.23
CA VAL A 44 -3.41 -1.73 18.94
C VAL A 44 -2.07 -2.44 18.85
N LEU A 45 -1.36 -2.26 17.74
CA LEU A 45 0.05 -2.56 17.59
C LEU A 45 0.90 -1.43 18.20
N VAL A 46 1.99 -1.78 18.87
CA VAL A 46 2.96 -0.82 19.40
C VAL A 46 4.33 -1.17 18.85
N VAL A 47 4.83 -0.38 17.90
CA VAL A 47 6.10 -0.62 17.21
C VAL A 47 7.09 0.47 17.60
N ASN A 48 8.18 0.11 18.28
CA ASN A 48 9.14 1.08 18.85
C ASN A 48 8.44 2.22 19.65
N GLY A 49 7.39 1.88 20.41
CA GLY A 49 6.57 2.84 21.16
C GLY A 49 5.49 3.57 20.35
N HIS A 50 5.48 3.47 19.01
CA HIS A 50 4.45 4.07 18.17
C HIS A 50 3.19 3.21 18.13
N ARG A 51 2.04 3.80 18.50
CA ARG A 51 0.74 3.11 18.57
C ARG A 51 0.02 3.17 17.23
N ILE A 52 -0.45 2.01 16.76
CA ILE A 52 -1.12 1.83 15.46
C ILE A 52 -2.40 1.02 15.70
N LEU A 53 -3.56 1.60 15.41
CA LEU A 53 -4.87 0.98 15.64
C LEU A 53 -5.18 -0.09 14.58
N CYS A 54 -5.70 -1.23 14.99
CA CYS A 54 -6.19 -2.30 14.12
C CYS A 54 -7.69 -2.08 13.84
N VAL A 55 -8.00 -1.63 12.63
CA VAL A 55 -9.36 -1.30 12.21
C VAL A 55 -9.95 -2.47 11.41
N LYS A 56 -11.24 -2.74 11.61
CA LYS A 56 -11.94 -3.83 10.92
C LYS A 56 -12.10 -3.49 9.44
N ALA A 57 -11.73 -4.43 8.56
CA ALA A 57 -11.97 -4.30 7.12
C ALA A 57 -13.46 -4.11 6.79
N GLN A 58 -13.69 -3.31 5.76
CA GLN A 58 -15.00 -3.06 5.17
C GLN A 58 -15.06 -3.60 3.75
N ARG A 59 -16.24 -4.04 3.33
CA ARG A 59 -16.46 -4.49 1.94
C ARG A 59 -16.39 -3.33 0.95
N ASN A 60 -16.76 -2.13 1.38
CA ASN A 60 -16.70 -0.92 0.61
C ASN A 60 -15.71 0.06 1.26
N PRO A 61 -14.66 0.53 0.53
CA PRO A 61 -13.68 1.48 1.04
C PRO A 61 -14.26 2.79 1.58
N ALA A 62 -15.45 3.19 1.12
CA ALA A 62 -16.14 4.40 1.59
C ALA A 62 -16.64 4.31 3.03
N ASP A 63 -16.82 3.10 3.56
CA ASP A 63 -17.30 2.88 4.92
C ASP A 63 -16.16 2.91 5.96
N LEU A 64 -14.91 3.06 5.50
CA LEU A 64 -13.75 3.17 6.39
C LEU A 64 -13.69 4.55 7.04
N PRO A 65 -13.38 4.64 8.35
CA PRO A 65 -13.50 5.88 9.12
C PRO A 65 -12.27 6.79 8.99
N TRP A 66 -11.73 6.99 7.79
CA TRP A 66 -10.48 7.72 7.58
C TRP A 66 -10.52 9.15 8.09
N GLY A 67 -11.60 9.88 7.79
CA GLY A 67 -11.77 11.26 8.27
C GLY A 67 -11.81 11.34 9.81
N LYS A 68 -12.46 10.38 10.47
CA LYS A 68 -12.52 10.32 11.95
C LYS A 68 -11.16 10.01 12.58
N LEU A 69 -10.35 9.20 11.90
CA LEU A 69 -9.00 8.83 12.34
C LEU A 69 -7.94 9.88 11.97
N GLY A 70 -8.29 10.92 11.20
CA GLY A 70 -7.34 11.92 10.70
C GLY A 70 -6.35 11.34 9.68
N VAL A 71 -6.74 10.30 8.95
CA VAL A 71 -5.89 9.67 7.92
C VAL A 71 -6.02 10.45 6.62
N GLU A 72 -4.92 11.04 6.15
CA GLU A 72 -4.89 11.78 4.88
C GLU A 72 -4.39 10.91 3.70
N TYR A 73 -3.46 9.99 3.96
CA TYR A 73 -2.85 9.12 2.95
C TYR A 73 -3.18 7.67 3.27
N VAL A 74 -3.71 6.95 2.30
CA VAL A 74 -4.03 5.52 2.39
C VAL A 74 -3.20 4.74 1.38
N ILE A 75 -2.62 3.63 1.81
CA ILE A 75 -1.98 2.66 0.93
C ILE A 75 -2.99 1.52 0.73
N GLU A 76 -3.45 1.36 -0.51
CA GLU A 76 -4.42 0.33 -0.88
C GLU A 76 -3.66 -0.93 -1.35
N SER A 77 -3.68 -1.95 -0.49
CA SER A 77 -2.92 -3.19 -0.64
C SER A 77 -3.76 -4.46 -0.50
N THR A 78 -5.09 -4.34 -0.58
CA THR A 78 -5.98 -5.52 -0.57
C THR A 78 -5.93 -6.29 -1.88
N GLY A 79 -5.57 -5.62 -2.99
CA GLY A 79 -5.65 -6.17 -4.34
C GLY A 79 -7.07 -6.19 -4.94
N LEU A 80 -8.10 -5.87 -4.15
CA LEU A 80 -9.51 -5.88 -4.58
C LEU A 80 -9.95 -4.54 -5.20
N PHE A 81 -9.26 -3.45 -4.84
CA PHE A 81 -9.61 -2.10 -5.24
C PHE A 81 -8.59 -1.49 -6.22
N THR A 82 -8.13 -2.26 -7.20
CA THR A 82 -7.19 -1.78 -8.25
C THR A 82 -7.85 -0.89 -9.31
N ASN A 83 -9.17 -0.79 -9.32
CA ASN A 83 -9.88 0.16 -10.18
C ASN A 83 -10.00 1.52 -9.49
N LYS A 84 -9.60 2.60 -10.19
CA LYS A 84 -9.61 3.98 -9.66
C LYS A 84 -10.92 4.35 -8.96
N VAL A 85 -12.06 4.12 -9.61
CA VAL A 85 -13.39 4.50 -9.09
C VAL A 85 -13.71 3.77 -7.78
N LYS A 86 -13.26 2.51 -7.64
CA LYS A 86 -13.42 1.76 -6.39
C LYS A 86 -12.49 2.28 -5.29
N ALA A 87 -11.23 2.54 -5.62
CA ALA A 87 -10.24 3.09 -4.68
C ALA A 87 -10.59 4.52 -4.21
N GLU A 88 -11.27 5.31 -5.04
CA GLU A 88 -11.82 6.62 -4.65
C GLU A 88 -12.81 6.53 -3.48
N GLY A 89 -13.33 5.34 -3.16
CA GLY A 89 -14.07 5.10 -1.93
C GLY A 89 -13.30 5.53 -0.69
N HIS A 90 -11.98 5.34 -0.62
CA HIS A 90 -11.20 5.83 0.53
C HIS A 90 -11.23 7.36 0.66
N VAL A 91 -11.25 8.08 -0.47
CA VAL A 91 -11.40 9.54 -0.45
C VAL A 91 -12.77 9.92 0.12
N LYS A 92 -13.82 9.20 -0.25
CA LYS A 92 -15.17 9.37 0.33
C LYS A 92 -15.21 9.03 1.83
N GLY A 93 -14.41 8.07 2.29
CA GLY A 93 -14.21 7.75 3.71
C GLY A 93 -13.46 8.83 4.50
N GLY A 94 -12.96 9.87 3.83
CA GLY A 94 -12.30 11.04 4.44
C GLY A 94 -10.78 11.08 4.28
N ALA A 95 -10.18 10.16 3.53
CA ALA A 95 -8.79 10.30 3.12
C ALA A 95 -8.63 11.38 2.03
N LYS A 96 -7.43 11.93 1.87
CA LYS A 96 -7.12 12.93 0.82
C LYS A 96 -6.46 12.30 -0.40
N LYS A 97 -5.62 11.28 -0.18
CA LYS A 97 -4.79 10.64 -1.20
C LYS A 97 -4.74 9.12 -1.01
N VAL A 98 -4.71 8.40 -2.13
CA VAL A 98 -4.63 6.94 -2.17
C VAL A 98 -3.48 6.51 -3.08
N VAL A 99 -2.66 5.58 -2.60
CA VAL A 99 -1.62 4.90 -3.38
C VAL A 99 -1.99 3.43 -3.50
N ILE A 100 -2.34 3.00 -4.71
CA ILE A 100 -2.58 1.59 -5.02
C ILE A 100 -1.23 0.90 -5.19
N SER A 101 -0.98 -0.17 -4.43
CA SER A 101 0.30 -0.90 -4.43
C SER A 101 0.42 -1.93 -5.58
N ALA A 102 -0.33 -1.73 -6.66
CA ALA A 102 -0.43 -2.60 -7.83
C ALA A 102 -0.81 -1.79 -9.07
N PRO A 103 -0.68 -2.34 -10.30
CA PRO A 103 -1.21 -1.71 -11.50
C PRO A 103 -2.70 -1.39 -11.37
N ALA A 104 -3.06 -0.15 -11.67
CA ALA A 104 -4.44 0.30 -11.57
C ALA A 104 -5.13 0.38 -12.93
N SER A 105 -6.46 0.26 -12.91
CA SER A 105 -7.34 0.50 -14.06
C SER A 105 -8.22 1.73 -13.84
N GLY A 106 -8.88 2.22 -14.90
CA GLY A 106 -9.80 3.35 -14.79
C GLY A 106 -9.12 4.72 -14.73
N GLY A 107 -7.90 4.85 -15.28
CA GLY A 107 -7.23 6.14 -15.47
C GLY A 107 -6.60 6.74 -14.21
N ALA A 108 -6.17 5.91 -13.26
CA ALA A 108 -5.30 6.37 -12.17
C ALA A 108 -3.90 6.67 -12.73
N LYS A 109 -3.24 7.73 -12.25
CA LYS A 109 -1.87 8.05 -12.67
C LYS A 109 -0.92 6.99 -12.13
N THR A 110 -0.21 6.30 -13.02
CA THR A 110 0.87 5.39 -12.65
C THR A 110 2.17 6.16 -12.47
N ILE A 111 2.84 5.92 -11.35
CA ILE A 111 4.08 6.56 -10.95
C ILE A 111 5.13 5.47 -10.67
N VAL A 112 6.33 5.66 -11.22
CA VAL A 112 7.52 4.87 -10.95
C VAL A 112 8.60 5.80 -10.40
N MET A 113 9.10 5.47 -9.21
CA MET A 113 10.14 6.24 -8.53
C MET A 113 11.43 6.24 -9.35
N GLY A 114 12.14 7.37 -9.37
CA GLY A 114 13.33 7.58 -10.21
C GLY A 114 13.06 7.75 -11.71
N VAL A 115 11.86 7.43 -12.21
CA VAL A 115 11.51 7.49 -13.65
C VAL A 115 10.61 8.67 -13.96
N ASN A 116 9.39 8.70 -13.39
CA ASN A 116 8.38 9.71 -13.70
C ASN A 116 7.63 10.27 -12.47
N HIS A 117 8.11 9.99 -11.26
CA HIS A 117 7.53 10.49 -10.00
C HIS A 117 7.39 12.02 -9.89
N HIS A 118 8.19 12.78 -10.64
CA HIS A 118 8.08 14.23 -10.74
C HIS A 118 6.86 14.70 -11.54
N GLU A 119 6.20 13.82 -12.30
CA GLU A 119 4.93 14.09 -12.99
C GLU A 119 3.73 14.05 -12.04
N TYR A 120 3.96 13.82 -10.74
CA TYR A 120 2.91 13.89 -9.74
C TYR A 120 2.39 15.32 -9.62
N ASP A 121 1.13 15.52 -10.00
CA ASP A 121 0.38 16.75 -9.75
C ASP A 121 -0.50 16.59 -8.49
N PRO A 122 -0.21 17.31 -7.38
CA PRO A 122 -1.01 17.29 -6.17
C PRO A 122 -2.46 17.75 -6.37
N ALA A 123 -2.75 18.56 -7.39
CA ALA A 123 -4.09 19.09 -7.64
C ALA A 123 -5.03 18.10 -8.33
N THR A 124 -4.48 17.14 -9.08
CA THR A 124 -5.29 16.22 -9.91
C THR A 124 -5.07 14.75 -9.57
N HIS A 125 -3.89 14.37 -9.08
CA HIS A 125 -3.55 12.98 -8.78
C HIS A 125 -3.91 12.64 -7.32
N HIS A 126 -5.18 12.33 -7.09
CA HIS A 126 -5.68 11.91 -5.78
C HIS A 126 -5.59 10.40 -5.53
N VAL A 127 -5.76 9.62 -6.59
CA VAL A 127 -5.59 8.17 -6.59
C VAL A 127 -4.52 7.83 -7.62
N VAL A 128 -3.41 7.27 -7.16
CA VAL A 128 -2.25 6.92 -7.98
C VAL A 128 -1.91 5.44 -7.82
N SER A 129 -1.19 4.89 -8.79
CA SER A 129 -0.65 3.54 -8.74
C SER A 129 0.86 3.59 -8.66
N ASN A 130 1.45 2.77 -7.79
CA ASN A 130 2.90 2.55 -7.77
C ASN A 130 3.36 1.45 -8.74
N ALA A 131 2.56 1.18 -9.78
CA ALA A 131 2.78 0.13 -10.77
C ALA A 131 2.90 -1.28 -10.15
N SER A 132 3.59 -2.19 -10.85
CA SER A 132 3.93 -3.54 -10.36
C SER A 132 5.40 -3.63 -9.95
N CYS A 133 5.78 -4.68 -9.22
CA CYS A 133 7.17 -5.00 -8.93
C CYS A 133 8.02 -5.15 -10.21
N THR A 134 7.52 -5.89 -11.21
CA THR A 134 8.19 -6.09 -12.50
C THR A 134 8.34 -4.78 -13.29
N THR A 135 7.32 -3.92 -13.29
CA THR A 135 7.40 -2.58 -13.91
C THR A 135 8.46 -1.72 -13.23
N ASN A 136 8.52 -1.73 -11.88
CA ASN A 136 9.55 -0.99 -11.13
C ASN A 136 10.97 -1.53 -11.38
N CYS A 137 11.12 -2.81 -11.76
CA CYS A 137 12.40 -3.38 -12.17
C CYS A 137 12.79 -2.94 -13.60
N MET A 138 11.87 -3.02 -14.55
CA MET A 138 12.15 -2.78 -15.96
C MET A 138 12.24 -1.28 -16.32
N ALA A 139 11.33 -0.46 -15.79
CA ALA A 139 11.22 0.94 -16.18
C ALA A 139 12.50 1.76 -15.95
N PRO A 140 13.28 1.57 -14.85
CA PRO A 140 14.56 2.26 -14.69
C PRO A 140 15.58 1.92 -15.79
N VAL A 141 15.64 0.67 -16.24
CA VAL A 141 16.56 0.23 -17.31
C VAL A 141 16.18 0.93 -18.62
N VAL A 142 14.90 0.88 -18.99
CA VAL A 142 14.36 1.56 -20.17
C VAL A 142 14.56 3.07 -20.07
N HIS A 143 14.40 3.66 -18.88
CA HIS A 143 14.61 5.07 -18.65
C HIS A 143 16.05 5.48 -18.95
N VAL A 144 17.04 4.73 -18.47
CA VAL A 144 18.46 5.02 -18.78
C VAL A 144 18.73 4.89 -20.27
N LEU A 145 18.28 3.80 -20.93
CA LEU A 145 18.49 3.61 -22.37
C LEU A 145 17.92 4.76 -23.20
N THR A 146 16.76 5.28 -22.80
CA THR A 146 16.12 6.40 -23.50
C THR A 146 16.75 7.75 -23.16
N LYS A 147 17.16 7.98 -21.90
CA LYS A 147 17.79 9.24 -21.47
C LYS A 147 19.22 9.42 -21.98
N GLU A 148 19.97 8.33 -22.12
CA GLU A 148 21.33 8.33 -22.67
C GLU A 148 21.34 8.22 -24.21
N ASN A 149 20.19 8.45 -24.85
CA ASN A 149 20.03 8.46 -26.31
C ASN A 149 20.43 7.16 -27.04
N PHE A 150 20.47 6.01 -26.36
CA PHE A 150 20.60 4.71 -27.05
C PHE A 150 19.35 4.39 -27.86
N GLY A 151 18.18 4.76 -27.34
CA GLY A 151 16.88 4.49 -27.96
C GLY A 151 16.44 3.03 -27.81
N ILE A 152 15.18 2.77 -28.16
CA ILE A 152 14.59 1.42 -28.19
C ILE A 152 13.68 1.35 -29.41
N GLU A 153 14.07 0.56 -30.42
CA GLU A 153 13.24 0.34 -31.60
C GLU A 153 12.13 -0.68 -31.31
N THR A 154 12.50 -1.82 -30.70
CA THR A 154 11.57 -2.86 -30.23
C THR A 154 12.12 -3.51 -28.96
N GLY A 155 11.25 -4.09 -28.15
CA GLY A 155 11.64 -4.75 -26.90
C GLY A 155 10.77 -5.95 -26.60
N LEU A 156 11.42 -7.06 -26.24
CA LEU A 156 10.79 -8.24 -25.67
C LEU A 156 11.41 -8.49 -24.30
N MET A 157 10.59 -8.87 -23.33
CA MET A 157 11.07 -9.19 -22.00
C MET A 157 10.46 -10.48 -21.47
N THR A 158 11.27 -11.20 -20.70
CA THR A 158 10.84 -12.36 -19.92
C THR A 158 11.25 -12.13 -18.48
N THR A 159 10.35 -12.38 -17.55
CA THR A 159 10.66 -12.40 -16.11
C THR A 159 10.61 -13.82 -15.59
N ILE A 160 11.69 -14.29 -14.97
CA ILE A 160 11.68 -15.53 -14.18
C ILE A 160 11.21 -15.13 -12.78
N HIS A 161 9.95 -15.38 -12.47
CA HIS A 161 9.29 -14.86 -11.28
C HIS A 161 9.09 -15.96 -10.24
N SER A 162 9.36 -15.67 -8.96
CA SER A 162 9.00 -16.55 -7.85
C SER A 162 7.47 -16.68 -7.74
N TYR A 163 6.97 -17.79 -7.18
CA TYR A 163 5.54 -17.92 -6.92
C TYR A 163 5.06 -16.88 -5.89
N THR A 164 3.77 -16.57 -5.91
CA THR A 164 3.13 -15.55 -5.06
C THR A 164 1.94 -16.14 -4.30
N ALA A 165 1.23 -15.30 -3.53
CA ALA A 165 0.06 -15.72 -2.75
C ALA A 165 -1.18 -16.13 -3.59
N THR A 166 -1.16 -15.88 -4.90
CA THR A 166 -2.21 -16.22 -5.88
C THR A 166 -1.85 -17.45 -6.69
#